data_AF-A0A822EYX8-F1
#
_entry.id   AF-A0A822EYX8-F1
#
_cell.length_a   1.000
_cell.length_b   1.000
_cell.length_c   1.000
_cell.angle_alpha   90.00
_cell.angle_beta   90.00
_cell.angle_gamma   90.00
#
_symmetry.space_group_name_H-M   'P 1'
#
loop_
_entity.id
_entity.type
_entity.pdbx_description
1 polymer ?
#
loop_
_entity_poly.entity_id
_entity_poly.type
_entity_poly.pdbx_seq_one_letter_code
_entity_poly.pdbx_strand_id
1 'polypeptide(L)' 'YLAVEKALEESAGQYCVGDQISIADCCLVPQIYNARRFKVDLTPYPIMTAIEERLNELPAFKEAHPNRQSDCPEEEKLKS' A
#
# COMPACT_ATOMS: atom_id res chain seq x y z
N TYR A 1 0.08 9.61 -8.58
CA TYR A 1 0.95 9.62 -7.38
C TYR A 1 1.08 11.01 -6.81
N LEU A 2 1.64 12.01 -7.51
CA LEU A 2 1.77 13.40 -7.00
C LEU A 2 0.50 14.01 -6.36
N ALA A 3 -0.66 13.90 -7.00
CA ALA A 3 -1.90 14.46 -6.44
C ALA A 3 -2.33 13.77 -5.14
N VAL A 4 -2.07 12.46 -5.00
CA VAL A 4 -2.38 11.69 -3.79
C VAL A 4 -1.40 12.06 -2.68
N GLU A 5 -0.10 12.11 -2.99
CA GLU A 5 0.93 12.54 -2.04
C GLU A 5 0.60 13.92 -1.45
N LYS A 6 0.24 14.90 -2.31
CA LYS A 6 -0.17 16.24 -1.85
C LYS A 6 -1.43 16.23 -1.00
N ALA A 7 -2.43 15.41 -1.33
CA ALA A 7 -3.63 15.32 -0.51
C ALA A 7 -3.33 14.75 0.89
N LEU A 8 -2.38 13.82 0.97
CA LEU A 8 -1.95 13.21 2.23
C LEU A 8 -1.19 14.20 3.13
N GLU A 9 -0.56 15.25 2.60
CA GLU A 9 0.04 16.32 3.41
C GLU A 9 -0.99 16.98 4.35
N GLU A 10 -2.27 17.02 3.95
CA GLU A 10 -3.35 17.64 4.73
C GLU A 10 -4.15 16.61 5.54
N SER A 11 -4.32 15.39 5.04
CA SER A 11 -5.23 14.40 5.63
C SER A 11 -4.54 13.33 6.49
N ALA A 12 -3.26 13.04 6.24
CA ALA A 12 -2.62 11.88 6.85
C ALA A 12 -2.27 12.11 8.32
N GLY A 13 -2.54 11.09 9.13
CA GLY A 13 -1.98 10.92 10.47
C GLY A 13 -1.22 9.60 10.52
N GLN A 14 -1.67 8.68 11.38
CA GLN A 14 -1.20 7.30 11.35
C GLN A 14 -1.58 6.57 10.04
N TYR A 15 -2.63 6.97 9.35
CA TYR A 15 -3.06 6.35 8.09
C TYR A 15 -3.41 7.42 7.06
N CYS A 16 -4.04 7.06 5.93
CA CYS A 16 -4.41 8.03 4.89
C CYS A 16 -5.28 9.19 5.41
N VAL A 17 -6.11 8.94 6.42
CA VAL A 17 -7.02 9.93 7.00
C VAL A 17 -6.97 9.83 8.53
N GLY A 18 -6.20 10.71 9.17
CA GLY A 18 -5.99 10.70 10.62
C GLY A 18 -5.37 9.39 11.11
N ASP A 19 -5.81 8.92 12.28
CA ASP A 19 -5.17 7.79 12.98
C ASP A 19 -5.97 6.48 12.90
N GLN A 20 -7.02 6.42 12.09
CA GLN A 20 -7.83 5.22 11.88
C GLN A 20 -7.76 4.74 10.43
N ILE A 21 -7.76 3.43 10.23
CA ILE A 21 -7.81 2.82 8.91
C ILE A 21 -9.14 3.18 8.24
N SER A 22 -9.07 3.56 6.98
CA SER A 22 -10.17 4.02 6.16
C SER A 22 -10.19 3.31 4.80
N ILE A 23 -11.19 3.60 3.97
CA ILE A 23 -11.23 3.09 2.60
C ILE A 23 -10.04 3.59 1.76
N ALA A 24 -9.46 4.75 2.10
CA ALA A 24 -8.30 5.27 1.39
C ALA A 24 -7.09 4.33 1.53
N ASP A 25 -6.91 3.71 2.70
CA ASP A 25 -5.84 2.75 2.97
C ASP A 25 -6.02 1.45 2.17
N CYS A 26 -7.26 0.96 2.10
CA CYS A 26 -7.62 -0.20 1.27
C CYS A 26 -7.35 0.03 -0.22
N CYS A 27 -7.43 1.29 -0.68
CA CYS A 27 -7.10 1.67 -2.06
C CYS A 27 -5.60 1.95 -2.26
N LEU A 28 -4.91 2.46 -1.24
CA LEU A 28 -3.50 2.86 -1.32
C LEU A 28 -2.57 1.66 -1.49
N VAL A 29 -2.72 0.64 -0.64
CA VAL A 29 -1.83 -0.55 -0.63
C VAL A 29 -1.77 -1.27 -2.00
N PRO A 30 -2.90 -1.67 -2.62
CA PRO A 30 -2.85 -2.33 -3.92
C PRO A 30 -2.30 -1.40 -5.02
N GLN A 31 -2.52 -0.08 -4.91
CA GLN A 31 -1.98 0.88 -5.86
C GLN A 31 -0.45 0.98 -5.79
N ILE A 32 0.13 0.95 -4.59
CA ILE A 32 1.59 0.96 -4.41
C ILE A 32 2.20 -0.40 -4.76
N TYR A 33 1.53 -1.51 -4.46
CA TYR A 33 1.93 -2.84 -4.95
C TYR A 33 2.06 -2.84 -6.49
N ASN A 34 1.04 -2.33 -7.20
CA ASN A 34 1.08 -2.22 -8.66
C ASN A 34 2.20 -1.29 -9.13
N ALA A 35 2.41 -0.16 -8.44
CA ALA A 35 3.52 0.75 -8.75
C ALA A 35 4.88 0.02 -8.70
N ARG A 36 5.12 -0.80 -7.66
CA ARG A 36 6.34 -1.63 -7.55
C ARG A 36 6.40 -2.71 -8.64
N ARG A 37 5.29 -3.40 -8.92
CA ARG A 37 5.21 -4.42 -9.98
C ARG A 37 5.56 -3.84 -11.36
N PHE A 38 5.16 -2.61 -11.63
CA PHE A 38 5.45 -1.89 -12.87
C PHE A 38 6.71 -1.00 -12.81
N LYS A 39 7.53 -1.13 -11.76
CA LYS A 39 8.80 -0.41 -11.60
C LYS A 39 8.67 1.12 -11.66
N VAL A 40 7.55 1.65 -11.15
CA VAL A 40 7.36 3.09 -10.97
C VAL A 40 8.29 3.56 -9.85
N ASP A 41 9.02 4.66 -10.08
CA ASP A 41 9.81 5.30 -9.02
C ASP A 41 8.89 5.94 -7.98
N LEU A 42 9.00 5.45 -6.74
CA LEU A 42 8.23 5.92 -5.59
C LEU A 42 9.03 6.83 -4.65
N THR A 43 10.32 7.05 -4.92
CA THR A 43 11.19 7.94 -4.12
C THR A 43 10.58 9.34 -3.88
N PRO A 44 9.84 9.94 -4.85
CA PRO A 44 9.21 11.24 -4.65
C PRO A 44 7.94 11.24 -3.77
N TYR A 45 7.47 10.08 -3.28
CA TYR A 45 6.18 9.96 -2.56
C TYR A 45 6.34 9.33 -1.15
N PRO A 46 7.09 9.98 -0.25
CA PRO A 46 7.43 9.43 1.07
C PRO A 46 6.23 9.18 2.00
N ILE A 47 5.17 9.99 1.94
CA ILE A 47 3.98 9.83 2.80
C ILE A 47 3.22 8.56 2.37
N MET A 48 2.97 8.42 1.07
CA MET A 48 2.35 7.22 0.50
C MET A 48 3.10 5.94 0.90
N THR A 49 4.43 5.91 0.75
CA THR A 49 5.23 4.71 1.07
C THR A 49 5.26 4.44 2.57
N ALA A 50 5.39 5.46 3.42
CA ALA A 50 5.42 5.28 4.88
C ALA A 50 4.07 4.79 5.45
N ILE A 51 2.93 5.20 4.88
CA ILE A 51 1.62 4.66 5.25
C ILE A 51 1.53 3.19 4.85
N GLU A 52 1.91 2.86 3.63
CA GLU A 52 1.80 1.49 3.11
C GLU A 52 2.72 0.50 3.83
N GLU A 53 3.93 0.89 4.20
CA GLU A 53 4.82 0.08 5.03
C GLU A 53 4.16 -0.27 6.37
N ARG A 54 3.50 0.70 7.02
CA ARG A 54 2.79 0.47 8.29
C ARG A 54 1.56 -0.40 8.12
N LEU A 55 0.80 -0.22 7.04
CA LEU A 55 -0.37 -1.05 6.74
C LEU A 55 0.06 -2.50 6.48
N ASN A 56 1.14 -2.71 5.74
CA ASN A 56 1.69 -4.04 5.46
C ASN A 56 2.19 -4.78 6.71
N GLU A 57 2.39 -4.12 7.85
CA GLU A 57 2.69 -4.81 9.10
C GLU A 57 1.47 -5.45 9.75
N LEU A 58 0.26 -5.00 9.41
CA LEU A 58 -0.98 -5.48 10.00
C LEU A 58 -1.39 -6.85 9.44
N PRO A 59 -1.89 -7.78 10.29
CA PRO A 59 -2.30 -9.11 9.84
C PRO A 59 -3.29 -9.09 8.67
N ALA A 60 -4.27 -8.18 8.71
CA ALA A 60 -5.29 -8.07 7.66
C ALA A 60 -4.69 -7.77 6.27
N PHE A 61 -3.69 -6.89 6.18
CA PHE A 61 -3.03 -6.56 4.91
C PHE A 61 -2.04 -7.66 4.50
N LYS A 62 -1.35 -8.27 5.47
CA LYS A 62 -0.49 -9.44 5.21
C LYS A 62 -1.31 -10.58 4.61
N GLU A 63 -2.50 -10.87 5.13
CA GLU A 63 -3.39 -11.93 4.65
C GLU A 63 -4.03 -11.59 3.30
N ALA A 64 -4.35 -10.32 3.05
CA ALA A 64 -4.89 -9.84 1.77
C ALA A 64 -3.83 -9.72 0.65
N HIS A 65 -2.55 -9.96 0.94
CA HIS A 65 -1.49 -9.84 -0.06
C HIS A 65 -1.73 -10.79 -1.25
N PRO A 66 -1.50 -10.35 -2.52
CA PRO A 66 -1.75 -11.17 -3.71
C PRO A 66 -1.09 -12.56 -3.67
N ASN A 67 0.14 -12.65 -3.17
CA ASN A 67 0.89 -13.91 -3.08
C ASN A 67 0.31 -14.93 -2.08
N ARG A 68 -0.69 -14.56 -1.28
CA ARG A 68 -1.32 -15.43 -0.26
C ARG A 68 -2.74 -15.86 -0.63
N GLN A 69 -3.24 -15.43 -1.78
CA GLN A 69 -4.57 -15.82 -2.23
C GLN A 69 -4.54 -17.24 -2.80
N SER A 70 -5.67 -17.96 -2.66
CA SER A 70 -5.78 -19.36 -3.10
C SER A 70 -5.58 -19.55 -4.61
N ASP A 71 -5.88 -18.52 -5.38
CA ASP A 71 -5.77 -18.45 -6.84
C ASP A 71 -4.44 -17.87 -7.33
N CYS A 72 -3.53 -17.49 -6.42
CA CYS A 72 -2.18 -17.07 -6.80
C CYS A 72 -1.41 -18.22 -7.47
N PRO A 73 -0.79 -18.02 -8.66
CA PRO A 73 0.09 -19.02 -9.26
C PRO A 73 1.23 -19.41 -8.33
N GLU A 74 1.56 -20.70 -8.23
CA GLU A 74 2.61 -21.23 -7.33
C GLU A 74 3.96 -20.53 -7.51
N GLU A 75 4.28 -20.13 -8.75
CA GLU A 75 5.49 -19.41 -9.14
C GLU A 75 5.62 -18.03 -8.46
N GLU A 76 4.49 -17.39 -8.18
CA GLU A 76 4.43 -16.04 -7.59
C GLU A 76 4.35 -16.10 -6.06
N LYS A 77 3.92 -17.22 -5.46
CA LYS A 77 3.82 -17.40 -3.99
C LYS A 77 5.17 -17.25 -3.28
N LEU A 78 6.27 -17.60 -3.94
CA LEU A 78 7.62 -17.58 -3.37
C LEU A 78 8.33 -16.21 -3.47
N LYS A 79 7.70 -15.21 -4.10
CA LYS A 79 8.31 -13.89 -4.39
C LYS A 79 7.95 -12.79 -3.36
N SER A 80 7.44 -13.16 -2.18
CA SER A 80 7.03 -12.20 -1.14
C SER A 80 8.22 -11.64 -0.36
#